data_AF-A0A8H7MB57-F1
#
_entry.id   AF-A0A8H7MB57-F1
#
_cell.length_a   1.000
_cell.length_b   1.000
_cell.length_c   1.000
_cell.angle_alpha   90.00
_cell.angle_beta   90.00
_cell.angle_gamma   90.00
#
_symmetry.space_group_name_H-M   'P 1'
#
loop_
_entity.id
_entity.type
_entity.pdbx_description
1 polymer ?
#
loop_
_entity_poly.entity_id
_entity_poly.type
_entity_poly.pdbx_seq_one_letter_code
_entity_poly.pdbx_strand_id
1 'polypeptide(L)'
;MAFRISQDLGLQRGLKNDSSPTVRIDHEIRGRVYWGCYTSDTLISLILGRPVFFQDRDSVVDPSEPLPDNPELEAWLESGTTDYKVSKLIPYLKSLGKLGGVMHETLSRVFALKGSSGDEKQGLIHQVDVDLGRWLETLPEEIRWNRWWPVTKPLQPHIAALHLTFLCVRICIHRENMVSSRDATSARSSREQCESLIGMVVQLMRHYKSQHDLRQVPIIFVPAQRRQTFQFAS
;
A
#
# COMPACT_ATOMS: atom_id res chain seq x y z
N MET A 1 -6.44 -7.88 -16.56
CA MET A 1 -7.36 -7.06 -17.38
C MET A 1 -7.42 -5.62 -16.90
N ALA A 2 -7.72 -5.34 -15.62
CA ALA A 2 -7.81 -3.98 -15.09
C ALA A 2 -6.59 -3.08 -15.39
N PHE A 3 -5.36 -3.56 -15.18
CA PHE A 3 -4.14 -2.77 -15.45
C PHE A 3 -3.97 -2.41 -16.93
N ARG A 4 -4.33 -3.34 -17.82
CA ARG A 4 -4.23 -3.11 -19.28
C ARG A 4 -5.28 -2.10 -19.74
N ILE A 5 -6.52 -2.23 -19.24
CA ILE A 5 -7.60 -1.27 -19.50
C ILE A 5 -7.20 0.14 -19.04
N SER A 6 -6.55 0.27 -17.88
CA SER A 6 -6.05 1.56 -17.38
C SER A 6 -5.07 2.21 -18.36
N GLN A 7 -4.12 1.44 -18.91
CA GLN A 7 -3.19 1.94 -19.93
C GLN A 7 -3.85 2.24 -21.27
N ASP A 8 -4.79 1.39 -21.70
CA ASP A 8 -5.55 1.54 -22.94
C ASP A 8 -6.40 2.82 -22.91
N LEU A 9 -6.96 3.16 -21.74
CA LEU A 9 -7.66 4.43 -21.49
C LEU A 9 -6.72 5.63 -21.35
N GLY A 10 -5.41 5.40 -21.29
CA GLY A 10 -4.40 6.43 -21.17
C GLY A 10 -4.43 7.16 -19.82
N LEU A 11 -4.83 6.50 -18.73
CA LEU A 11 -4.97 7.14 -17.41
C LEU A 11 -3.65 7.72 -16.86
N GLN A 12 -2.51 7.25 -17.37
CA GLN A 12 -1.18 7.78 -17.09
C GLN A 12 -0.91 9.17 -17.70
N ARG A 13 -1.76 9.61 -18.64
CA ARG A 13 -1.67 10.91 -19.30
C ARG A 13 -2.67 11.85 -18.63
N GLY A 14 -2.19 12.97 -18.08
CA GLY A 14 -3.06 14.04 -17.61
C GLY A 14 -4.01 14.50 -18.72
N LEU A 15 -5.21 14.93 -18.34
CA LEU A 15 -6.13 15.55 -19.29
C LEU A 15 -5.57 16.93 -19.67
N LYS A 16 -5.68 17.31 -20.95
CA LYS A 16 -5.26 18.65 -21.39
C LYS A 16 -6.03 19.71 -20.62
N ASN A 17 -5.33 20.77 -20.21
CA ASN A 17 -5.83 21.90 -19.41
C ASN A 17 -7.10 22.52 -20.02
N ASP A 18 -8.25 21.98 -19.67
CA ASP A 18 -9.54 22.63 -19.84
C ASP A 18 -10.09 22.91 -18.45
N SER A 19 -10.40 24.18 -18.17
CA SER A 19 -10.68 24.70 -16.82
C SER A 19 -12.10 24.36 -16.35
N SER A 20 -12.86 23.58 -17.11
CA SER A 20 -14.22 23.19 -16.77
C SER A 20 -14.25 22.38 -15.45
N PRO A 21 -15.20 22.67 -14.52
CA PRO A 21 -15.35 21.92 -13.28
C PRO A 21 -15.55 20.40 -13.49
N THR A 22 -16.25 20.01 -14.55
CA THR A 22 -16.50 18.61 -14.90
C THR A 22 -15.24 17.90 -15.36
N VAL A 23 -14.40 18.60 -16.14
CA VAL A 23 -13.09 18.08 -16.59
C VAL A 23 -12.14 17.93 -15.41
N ARG A 24 -12.16 18.86 -14.44
CA ARG A 24 -11.36 18.74 -13.21
C ARG A 24 -11.75 17.54 -12.36
N ILE A 25 -13.05 17.26 -12.24
CA ILE A 25 -13.55 16.08 -11.52
C ILE A 25 -13.11 14.80 -12.23
N ASP A 26 -13.28 14.71 -13.55
CA ASP A 26 -12.86 13.55 -14.35
C ASP A 26 -11.34 13.34 -14.25
N HIS A 27 -10.56 14.42 -14.31
CA HIS A 27 -9.10 14.38 -14.17
C HIS A 27 -8.66 13.71 -12.86
N GLU A 28 -9.23 14.16 -11.75
CA GLU A 28 -8.88 13.67 -10.42
C GLU A 28 -9.37 12.23 -10.20
N ILE A 29 -10.56 11.86 -10.69
CA ILE A 29 -11.05 10.47 -10.65
C ILE A 29 -10.08 9.56 -11.41
N ARG A 30 -9.69 9.94 -12.63
CA ARG A 30 -8.70 9.20 -13.43
C ARG A 30 -7.36 9.08 -12.71
N GLY A 31 -6.88 10.16 -12.11
CA GLY A 31 -5.64 10.16 -11.34
C GLY A 31 -5.69 9.21 -10.14
N ARG A 32 -6.80 9.19 -9.40
CA ARG A 32 -7.02 8.25 -8.29
C ARG A 32 -7.08 6.79 -8.75
N VAL A 33 -7.77 6.51 -9.85
CA VAL A 33 -7.82 5.17 -10.44
C VAL A 33 -6.43 4.73 -10.90
N TYR A 34 -5.66 5.64 -11.52
CA TYR A 34 -4.28 5.40 -11.91
C TYR A 34 -3.40 5.04 -10.70
N TRP A 35 -3.35 5.89 -9.67
CA TRP A 35 -2.55 5.66 -8.47
C TRP A 35 -2.98 4.40 -7.70
N GLY A 36 -4.28 4.09 -7.71
CA GLY A 36 -4.81 2.84 -7.15
C GLY A 36 -4.33 1.60 -7.91
N CYS A 37 -4.38 1.63 -9.25
CA CYS A 37 -3.85 0.57 -10.09
C CYS A 37 -2.34 0.40 -9.91
N TYR A 38 -1.60 1.51 -9.95
CA TYR A 38 -0.15 1.56 -9.80
C TYR A 38 0.30 0.95 -8.45
N THR A 39 -0.33 1.37 -7.35
CA THR A 39 0.03 0.86 -6.01
C THR A 39 -0.33 -0.62 -5.86
N SER A 40 -1.49 -1.03 -6.39
CA SER A 40 -1.93 -2.43 -6.36
C SER A 40 -1.03 -3.34 -7.18
N ASP A 41 -0.67 -2.94 -8.39
CA ASP A 41 0.24 -3.67 -9.26
C ASP A 41 1.62 -3.82 -8.62
N THR A 42 2.14 -2.74 -8.04
CA THR A 42 3.42 -2.75 -7.33
C THR A 42 3.39 -3.67 -6.11
N LEU A 43 2.33 -3.62 -5.30
CA LEU A 43 2.18 -4.50 -4.14
C LEU A 43 2.07 -5.98 -4.53
N ILE A 44 1.23 -6.30 -5.52
CA ILE A 44 1.05 -7.65 -6.02
C ILE A 44 2.37 -8.18 -6.61
N SER A 45 3.06 -7.36 -7.38
CA SER A 45 4.37 -7.66 -7.95
C SER A 45 5.41 -7.95 -6.86
N LEU A 46 5.41 -7.17 -5.78
CA LEU A 46 6.29 -7.38 -4.63
C LEU A 46 6.01 -8.71 -3.93
N ILE A 47 4.74 -8.99 -3.64
CA ILE A 47 4.33 -10.22 -2.96
C ILE A 47 4.63 -11.46 -3.80
N LEU A 48 4.42 -11.38 -5.12
CA LEU A 48 4.56 -12.52 -6.03
C LEU A 48 5.98 -12.67 -6.61
N GLY A 49 6.88 -11.72 -6.37
CA GLY A 49 8.22 -11.75 -6.94
C GLY A 49 8.22 -11.59 -8.47
N ARG A 50 7.40 -10.68 -9.00
CA ARG A 50 7.33 -10.35 -10.44
C ARG A 50 7.68 -8.88 -10.71
N PRO A 51 8.11 -8.52 -11.94
CA PRO A 51 8.27 -7.12 -12.33
C PRO A 51 6.95 -6.35 -12.30
N VAL A 52 6.99 -5.06 -11.94
CA VAL A 52 5.83 -4.15 -12.04
C VAL A 52 5.46 -3.92 -13.51
N PHE A 53 4.17 -3.89 -13.81
CA PHE A 53 3.62 -3.57 -15.13
C PHE A 53 3.63 -2.06 -15.40
N PHE A 54 3.27 -1.24 -14.41
CA PHE A 54 3.41 0.22 -14.48
C PHE A 54 4.86 0.67 -14.22
N GLN A 55 5.28 1.77 -14.84
CA GLN A 55 6.61 2.37 -14.69
C GLN A 55 6.47 3.85 -14.32
N ASP A 56 7.26 4.33 -13.38
CA ASP A 56 7.16 5.71 -12.88
C ASP A 56 7.34 6.77 -13.97
N ARG A 57 8.29 6.52 -14.88
CA ARG A 57 8.63 7.41 -15.99
C ARG A 57 7.49 7.66 -16.97
N ASP A 58 6.49 6.79 -17.01
CA ASP A 58 5.39 6.87 -17.96
C ASP A 58 4.20 7.69 -17.43
N SER A 59 4.32 8.24 -16.21
CA SER A 59 3.25 8.95 -15.51
C SER A 59 3.44 10.46 -15.52
N VAL A 60 2.38 11.19 -15.86
CA VAL A 60 2.28 12.66 -15.76
C VAL A 60 1.09 13.03 -14.86
N VAL A 61 0.73 12.14 -13.94
CA VAL A 61 -0.44 12.28 -13.08
C VAL A 61 -0.01 12.92 -11.77
N ASP A 62 -0.58 14.06 -11.44
CA ASP A 62 -0.29 14.75 -10.20
C ASP A 62 -0.81 13.99 -8.95
N PRO A 63 -0.27 14.27 -7.75
CA PRO A 63 -0.83 13.76 -6.51
C PRO A 63 -2.28 14.21 -6.31
N SER A 64 -3.11 13.31 -5.79
CA SER A 64 -4.55 13.53 -5.60
C SER A 64 -4.87 14.83 -4.86
N GLU A 65 -5.76 15.66 -5.41
CA GLU A 65 -6.25 16.89 -4.79
C GLU A 65 -7.67 16.75 -4.22
N PRO A 66 -8.07 17.60 -3.24
CA PRO A 66 -9.45 17.67 -2.79
C PRO A 66 -10.38 18.02 -3.96
N LEU A 67 -11.39 17.19 -4.18
CA LEU A 67 -12.48 17.51 -5.09
C LEU A 67 -13.47 18.46 -4.39
N PRO A 68 -14.16 19.34 -5.14
CA PRO A 68 -15.34 20.01 -4.60
C PRO A 68 -16.35 18.96 -4.12
N ASP A 69 -17.11 19.31 -3.08
CA ASP A 69 -18.16 18.44 -2.53
C ASP A 69 -19.09 17.98 -3.66
N ASN A 70 -19.18 16.66 -3.85
CA ASN A 70 -20.06 16.05 -4.83
C ASN A 70 -21.15 15.27 -4.08
N PRO A 71 -22.37 15.82 -3.95
CA PRO A 71 -23.45 15.20 -3.19
C PRO A 71 -23.81 13.79 -3.68
N GLU A 72 -23.66 13.49 -4.97
CA GLU A 72 -23.94 12.16 -5.52
C GLU A 72 -22.88 11.13 -5.11
N LEU A 73 -21.61 11.54 -5.10
CA LEU A 73 -20.50 10.69 -4.65
C LEU A 73 -20.56 10.47 -3.14
N GLU A 74 -20.90 11.52 -2.39
CA GLU A 74 -21.11 11.46 -0.94
C GLU A 74 -22.31 10.55 -0.61
N ALA A 75 -23.44 10.68 -1.30
CA ALA A 75 -24.59 9.78 -1.13
C ALA A 75 -24.27 8.32 -1.47
N TRP A 76 -23.44 8.09 -2.50
CA TRP A 76 -22.97 6.74 -2.83
C TRP A 76 -22.07 6.15 -1.72
N LEU A 77 -21.20 6.98 -1.12
CA LEU A 77 -20.35 6.56 0.00
C LEU A 77 -21.13 6.36 1.31
N GLU A 78 -22.11 7.20 1.58
CA GLU A 78 -23.06 7.11 2.70
C GLU A 78 -24.02 5.92 2.58
N SER A 79 -24.25 5.40 1.36
CA SER A 79 -25.00 4.16 1.15
C SER A 79 -24.21 2.91 1.59
N GLY A 80 -22.88 3.02 1.67
CA GLY A 80 -22.05 2.14 2.48
C GLY A 80 -22.23 2.52 3.95
N THR A 81 -22.22 1.55 4.86
CA THR A 81 -22.55 1.66 6.30
C THR A 81 -21.75 2.67 7.16
N THR A 82 -21.06 3.64 6.58
CA THR A 82 -20.19 4.59 7.28
C THR A 82 -20.39 6.02 6.79
N ASP A 83 -20.57 6.96 7.73
CA ASP A 83 -20.58 8.42 7.54
C ASP A 83 -19.20 8.92 7.05
N TYR A 84 -18.97 8.82 5.73
CA TYR A 84 -17.65 8.99 5.12
C TYR A 84 -17.63 10.09 4.07
N LYS A 85 -16.88 11.14 4.35
CA LYS A 85 -16.58 12.19 3.39
C LYS A 85 -15.34 11.88 2.55
N VAL A 86 -15.41 12.12 1.24
CA VAL A 86 -14.28 11.97 0.29
C VAL A 86 -13.08 12.80 0.74
N SER A 87 -13.32 13.98 1.31
CA SER A 87 -12.29 14.88 1.83
C SER A 87 -11.40 14.21 2.90
N LYS A 88 -11.96 13.30 3.71
CA LYS A 88 -11.20 12.54 4.73
C LYS A 88 -10.28 11.47 4.11
N LEU A 89 -10.51 11.08 2.85
CA LEU A 89 -9.70 10.11 2.13
C LEU A 89 -8.47 10.74 1.45
N ILE A 90 -8.43 12.06 1.26
CA ILE A 90 -7.33 12.74 0.54
C ILE A 90 -5.97 12.50 1.19
N PRO A 91 -5.80 12.65 2.53
CA PRO A 91 -4.52 12.37 3.16
C PRO A 91 -4.08 10.91 2.94
N TYR A 92 -5.03 9.98 3.01
CA TYR A 92 -4.79 8.56 2.73
C TYR A 92 -4.34 8.33 1.29
N LEU A 93 -5.04 8.89 0.30
CA LEU A 93 -4.72 8.72 -1.12
C LEU A 93 -3.32 9.28 -1.43
N LYS A 94 -2.99 10.46 -0.90
CA LYS A 94 -1.65 11.06 -1.04
C LYS A 94 -0.57 10.17 -0.42
N SER A 95 -0.79 9.67 0.79
CA SER A 95 0.18 8.81 1.47
C SER A 95 0.32 7.43 0.82
N LEU A 96 -0.77 6.88 0.28
CA LEU A 96 -0.76 5.62 -0.47
C LEU A 96 0.05 5.76 -1.77
N GLY A 97 -0.13 6.86 -2.52
CA GLY A 97 0.67 7.13 -3.71
C GLY A 97 2.18 7.25 -3.39
N LYS A 98 2.53 7.98 -2.32
CA LYS A 98 3.92 8.04 -1.83
C LYS A 98 4.48 6.67 -1.45
N LEU A 99 3.68 5.84 -0.76
CA LEU A 99 4.08 4.48 -0.41
C LEU A 99 4.30 3.64 -1.66
N GLY A 100 3.42 3.76 -2.65
CA GLY A 100 3.54 3.12 -3.96
C GLY A 100 4.87 3.42 -4.63
N GLY A 101 5.30 4.70 -4.63
CA GLY A 101 6.60 5.10 -5.18
C GLY A 101 7.77 4.44 -4.45
N VAL A 102 7.78 4.49 -3.11
CA VAL A 102 8.82 3.81 -2.30
C VAL A 102 8.86 2.30 -2.59
N MET A 103 7.68 1.67 -2.69
CA MET A 103 7.56 0.24 -3.05
C MET A 103 8.08 -0.05 -4.47
N HIS A 104 7.80 0.81 -5.44
CA HIS A 104 8.20 0.61 -6.84
C HIS A 104 9.71 0.74 -7.01
N GLU A 105 10.30 1.76 -6.39
CA GLU A 105 11.74 1.95 -6.34
C GLU A 105 12.42 0.76 -5.66
N THR A 106 11.88 0.32 -4.52
CA THR A 106 12.32 -0.89 -3.81
C THR A 106 12.31 -2.10 -4.74
N LEU A 107 11.19 -2.32 -5.42
CA LEU A 107 11.01 -3.48 -6.28
C LEU A 107 12.01 -3.47 -7.43
N SER A 108 12.15 -2.32 -8.10
CA SER A 108 13.10 -2.12 -9.20
C SER A 108 14.54 -2.42 -8.76
N ARG A 109 14.93 -1.93 -7.58
CA ARG A 109 16.24 -2.22 -6.98
C ARG A 109 16.39 -3.71 -6.65
N VAL A 110 15.41 -4.34 -6.00
CA VAL A 110 15.46 -5.76 -5.63
C VAL A 110 15.52 -6.68 -6.86
N PHE A 111 14.81 -6.37 -7.95
CA PHE A 111 14.87 -7.15 -9.19
C PHE A 111 16.17 -6.95 -9.98
N ALA A 112 16.74 -5.73 -9.96
CA ALA A 112 18.03 -5.46 -10.59
C ALA A 112 19.16 -6.31 -9.95
N LEU A 113 18.98 -6.76 -8.72
CA LEU A 113 19.94 -7.60 -7.97
C LEU A 113 19.87 -9.09 -8.30
N LYS A 114 19.07 -9.52 -9.28
CA LYS A 114 19.15 -10.90 -9.80
C LYS A 114 20.52 -11.12 -10.47
N GLY A 115 21.51 -11.51 -9.65
CA GLY A 115 22.90 -11.74 -10.07
C GLY A 115 23.95 -10.90 -9.33
N SER A 116 23.56 -10.01 -8.40
CA SER A 116 24.49 -9.17 -7.63
C SER A 116 25.14 -9.92 -6.46
N SER A 117 26.18 -9.32 -5.87
CA SER A 117 26.79 -9.87 -4.63
C SER A 117 25.81 -9.82 -3.47
N GLY A 118 26.02 -10.70 -2.47
CA GLY A 118 25.19 -10.77 -1.26
C GLY A 118 25.22 -9.48 -0.43
N ASP A 119 26.39 -8.83 -0.35
CA ASP A 119 26.59 -7.62 0.47
C ASP A 119 25.87 -6.40 -0.13
N GLU A 120 25.91 -6.23 -1.45
CA GLU A 120 25.17 -5.17 -2.16
C GLU A 120 23.66 -5.29 -1.93
N LYS A 121 23.16 -6.53 -1.92
CA LYS A 121 21.75 -6.81 -1.65
C LYS A 121 21.36 -6.47 -0.21
N GLN A 122 22.22 -6.75 0.76
CA GLN A 122 21.95 -6.40 2.15
C GLN A 122 21.94 -4.88 2.38
N GLY A 123 22.88 -4.14 1.79
CA GLY A 123 22.92 -2.68 1.89
C GLY A 123 21.65 -2.03 1.33
N LEU A 124 21.14 -2.53 0.21
CA LEU A 124 19.91 -2.03 -0.40
C LEU A 124 18.66 -2.37 0.42
N ILE A 125 18.57 -3.60 0.96
CA ILE A 125 17.49 -3.99 1.87
C ILE A 125 17.43 -3.07 3.09
N HIS A 126 18.59 -2.77 3.68
CA HIS A 126 18.69 -1.84 4.80
C HIS A 126 18.23 -0.44 4.42
N GLN A 127 18.69 0.08 3.27
CA GLN A 127 18.27 1.39 2.76
C GLN A 127 16.75 1.48 2.59
N VAL A 128 16.15 0.45 2.01
CA VAL A 128 14.69 0.37 1.81
C VAL A 128 13.95 0.36 3.15
N ASP A 129 14.40 -0.41 4.14
CA ASP A 129 13.75 -0.44 5.46
C ASP A 129 13.80 0.94 6.13
N VAL A 130 14.91 1.66 5.96
CA VAL A 130 15.06 3.06 6.41
C VAL A 130 14.09 3.99 5.68
N ASP A 131 13.96 3.89 4.35
CA ASP A 131 13.06 4.75 3.56
C ASP A 131 11.59 4.50 3.90
N LEU A 132 11.20 3.24 4.16
CA LEU A 132 9.89 2.89 4.69
C LEU A 132 9.66 3.48 6.09
N GLY A 133 10.68 3.44 6.97
CA GLY A 133 10.63 4.11 8.27
C GLY A 133 10.39 5.61 8.15
N ARG A 134 11.15 6.30 7.29
CA ARG A 134 10.98 7.74 7.02
C ARG A 134 9.60 8.05 6.46
N TRP A 135 9.10 7.23 5.53
CA TRP A 135 7.75 7.40 5.01
C TRP A 135 6.70 7.37 6.13
N LEU A 136 6.81 6.44 7.09
CA LEU A 136 5.90 6.34 8.23
C LEU A 136 5.91 7.62 9.09
N GLU A 137 7.08 8.23 9.28
CA GLU A 137 7.24 9.50 10.02
C GLU A 137 6.61 10.69 9.29
N THR A 138 6.58 10.67 7.96
CA THR A 138 5.97 11.74 7.14
C THR A 138 4.43 11.72 7.14
N LEU A 139 3.80 10.70 7.75
CA LEU A 139 2.35 10.58 7.76
C LEU A 139 1.70 11.70 8.62
N PRO A 140 0.65 12.37 8.09
CA PRO A 140 -0.22 13.25 8.86
C PRO A 140 -0.84 12.55 10.08
N GLU A 141 -1.15 13.32 11.12
CA GLU A 141 -1.68 12.79 12.38
C GLU A 141 -3.03 12.08 12.20
N GLU A 142 -3.85 12.57 11.28
CA GLU A 142 -5.22 12.11 11.01
C GLU A 142 -5.26 10.67 10.49
N ILE A 143 -4.20 10.22 9.82
CA ILE A 143 -4.08 8.88 9.23
C ILE A 143 -3.01 8.01 9.90
N ARG A 144 -2.49 8.47 11.04
CA ARG A 144 -1.53 7.70 11.83
C ARG A 144 -2.26 6.60 12.59
N TRP A 145 -1.62 5.46 12.75
CA TRP A 145 -2.06 4.40 13.65
C TRP A 145 -0.96 4.12 14.66
N ASN A 146 -1.35 3.79 15.89
CA ASN A 146 -0.43 3.38 16.93
C ASN A 146 -0.94 2.11 17.61
N ARG A 147 -0.05 1.12 17.74
CA ARG A 147 -0.33 -0.18 18.36
C ARG A 147 -0.73 -0.11 19.82
N TRP A 148 -0.39 0.97 20.52
CA TRP A 148 -0.70 1.19 21.93
C TRP A 148 -2.04 1.88 22.16
N TRP A 149 -2.77 2.21 21.09
CA TRP A 149 -4.09 2.80 21.23
C TRP A 149 -5.10 1.79 21.79
N PRO A 150 -6.07 2.27 22.60
CA PRO A 150 -7.13 1.41 23.06
C PRO A 150 -7.98 0.97 21.87
N VAL A 151 -8.43 -0.28 21.91
CA VAL A 151 -9.27 -0.92 20.89
C VAL A 151 -10.60 -0.17 20.70
N THR A 152 -10.99 0.66 21.66
CA THR A 152 -12.16 1.56 21.61
C THR A 152 -11.95 2.80 20.72
N LYS A 153 -10.71 3.21 20.46
CA LYS A 153 -10.44 4.37 19.59
C LYS A 153 -10.84 4.00 18.15
N PRO A 154 -11.71 4.78 17.48
CA PRO A 154 -12.18 4.43 16.14
C PRO A 154 -11.02 4.30 15.16
N LEU A 155 -10.95 3.15 14.48
CA LEU A 155 -9.99 2.83 13.44
C LEU A 155 -10.74 2.79 12.11
N GLN A 156 -10.38 3.70 11.23
CA GLN A 156 -10.98 3.83 9.92
C GLN A 156 -10.45 2.75 8.96
N PRO A 157 -11.30 2.12 8.10
CA PRO A 157 -10.85 1.02 7.23
C PRO A 157 -9.71 1.37 6.28
N HIS A 158 -9.71 2.56 5.69
CA HIS A 158 -8.62 2.98 4.80
C HIS A 158 -7.30 3.22 5.57
N ILE A 159 -7.36 3.71 6.82
CA ILE A 159 -6.17 3.83 7.68
C ILE A 159 -5.61 2.43 7.95
N ALA A 160 -6.47 1.47 8.32
CA ALA A 160 -6.05 0.09 8.52
C ALA A 160 -5.42 -0.52 7.25
N ALA A 161 -6.01 -0.25 6.07
CA ALA A 161 -5.48 -0.69 4.78
C ALA A 161 -4.07 -0.13 4.50
N LEU A 162 -3.86 1.16 4.78
CA LEU A 162 -2.58 1.83 4.58
C LEU A 162 -1.47 1.20 5.42
N HIS A 163 -1.72 1.08 6.73
CA HIS A 163 -0.76 0.50 7.67
C HIS A 163 -0.52 -0.98 7.40
N LEU A 164 -1.54 -1.73 7.00
CA LEU A 164 -1.34 -3.12 6.60
C LEU A 164 -0.46 -3.24 5.35
N THR A 165 -0.69 -2.39 4.34
CA THR A 165 0.13 -2.36 3.12
C THR A 165 1.60 -2.12 3.47
N PHE A 166 1.87 -1.10 4.29
CA PHE A 166 3.19 -0.80 4.81
C PHE A 166 3.84 -1.99 5.54
N LEU A 167 3.11 -2.63 6.45
CA LEU A 167 3.60 -3.80 7.19
C LEU A 167 3.91 -4.98 6.27
N CYS A 168 3.04 -5.26 5.29
CA CYS A 168 3.24 -6.32 4.30
C CYS A 168 4.50 -6.09 3.47
N VAL A 169 4.74 -4.86 3.00
CA VAL A 169 5.93 -4.50 2.24
C VAL A 169 7.20 -4.77 3.05
N ARG A 170 7.25 -4.30 4.31
CA ARG A 170 8.40 -4.55 5.20
C ARG A 170 8.63 -6.05 5.45
N ILE A 171 7.56 -6.82 5.68
CA ILE A 171 7.66 -8.28 5.85
C ILE A 171 8.26 -8.94 4.60
N CYS A 172 7.82 -8.54 3.40
CA CYS A 172 8.36 -9.07 2.14
C CYS A 172 9.87 -8.82 2.02
N ILE A 173 10.33 -7.61 2.35
CA ILE A 173 11.75 -7.23 2.27
C ILE A 173 12.62 -8.04 3.24
N HIS A 174 12.21 -8.13 4.51
CA HIS A 174 12.95 -8.92 5.51
C HIS A 174 12.94 -10.42 5.19
N ARG A 175 11.85 -10.91 4.58
CA ARG A 175 11.78 -12.29 4.09
C ARG A 175 12.78 -12.57 2.96
N GLU A 176 12.90 -11.67 2.00
CA GLU A 176 13.91 -11.79 0.94
C GLU A 176 15.33 -11.77 1.52
N ASN A 177 15.58 -10.99 2.58
CA ASN A 177 16.87 -10.98 3.27
C ASN A 177 17.17 -12.34 3.92
N MET A 178 16.19 -12.96 4.59
CA MET A 178 16.37 -14.28 5.20
C MET A 178 16.74 -15.36 4.19
N VAL A 179 16.14 -15.33 2.99
CA VAL A 179 16.42 -16.32 1.93
C VAL A 179 17.78 -16.07 1.27
N SER A 180 18.21 -14.81 1.22
CA SER A 180 19.39 -14.40 0.46
C SER A 180 20.65 -14.24 1.30
N SER A 181 20.51 -14.09 2.62
CA SER A 181 21.64 -13.85 3.53
C SER A 181 22.51 -15.10 3.68
N ARG A 182 23.81 -14.93 3.47
CA ARG A 182 24.83 -15.93 3.81
C ARG A 182 25.28 -15.83 5.28
N ASP A 183 24.95 -14.71 5.93
CA ASP A 183 25.26 -14.45 7.33
C ASP A 183 24.07 -14.83 8.23
N ALA A 184 24.33 -15.76 9.14
CA ALA A 184 23.35 -16.25 10.11
C ALA A 184 22.87 -15.17 11.09
N THR A 185 23.70 -14.17 11.39
CA THR A 185 23.31 -13.08 12.31
C THR A 185 22.31 -12.13 11.65
N SER A 186 22.57 -11.70 10.42
CA SER A 186 21.64 -10.91 9.60
C SER A 186 20.32 -11.65 9.34
N ALA A 187 20.38 -12.95 9.05
CA ALA A 187 19.18 -13.76 8.87
C ALA A 187 18.33 -13.86 10.15
N ARG A 188 18.98 -13.99 11.32
CA ARG A 188 18.30 -14.01 12.63
C ARG A 188 17.64 -12.67 12.94
N SER A 189 18.35 -11.56 12.74
CA SER A 189 17.78 -10.22 12.94
C SER A 189 16.56 -9.98 12.04
N SER A 190 16.64 -10.37 10.77
CA SER A 190 15.52 -10.23 9.82
C SER A 190 14.30 -11.07 10.24
N ARG A 191 14.54 -12.24 10.85
CA ARG A 191 13.49 -13.09 11.41
C ARG A 191 12.80 -12.42 12.60
N GLU A 192 13.57 -11.90 13.55
CA GLU A 192 13.03 -11.17 14.71
C GLU A 192 12.21 -9.96 14.28
N GLN A 193 12.65 -9.23 13.25
CA GLN A 193 11.91 -8.13 12.66
C GLN A 193 10.60 -8.61 12.01
N CYS A 194 10.62 -9.69 11.24
CA CYS A 194 9.40 -10.30 10.69
C CYS A 194 8.41 -10.70 11.78
N GLU A 195 8.86 -11.34 12.86
CA GLU A 195 8.01 -11.76 13.97
C GLU A 195 7.37 -10.54 14.66
N SER A 196 8.13 -9.47 14.87
CA SER A 196 7.62 -8.20 15.40
C SER A 196 6.57 -7.56 14.48
N LEU A 197 6.84 -7.51 13.16
CA LEU A 197 5.92 -6.97 12.16
C LEU A 197 4.62 -7.78 12.09
N ILE A 198 4.70 -9.12 12.13
CA ILE A 198 3.53 -10.01 12.18
C ILE A 198 2.71 -9.74 13.46
N GLY A 199 3.37 -9.53 14.59
CA GLY A 199 2.71 -9.12 15.84
C GLY A 199 1.91 -7.83 15.68
N MET A 200 2.46 -6.83 14.99
CA MET A 200 1.75 -5.58 14.69
C MET A 200 0.57 -5.77 13.73
N VAL A 201 0.71 -6.63 12.71
CA VAL A 201 -0.41 -7.00 11.82
C VAL A 201 -1.54 -7.62 12.65
N VAL A 202 -1.24 -8.57 13.53
CA VAL A 202 -2.25 -9.22 14.38
C VAL A 202 -2.96 -8.22 15.29
N GLN A 203 -2.23 -7.26 15.86
CA GLN A 203 -2.81 -6.21 16.70
C GLN A 203 -3.73 -5.28 15.89
N LEU A 204 -3.28 -4.83 14.72
CA LEU A 204 -4.08 -4.02 13.79
C LEU A 204 -5.36 -4.76 13.38
N MET A 205 -5.26 -6.05 13.06
CA MET A 205 -6.41 -6.89 12.72
C MET A 205 -7.41 -7.05 13.86
N ARG A 206 -6.93 -7.20 15.10
CA ARG A 206 -7.80 -7.28 16.28
C ARG A 206 -8.53 -5.96 16.52
N HIS A 207 -7.83 -4.84 16.39
CA HIS A 207 -8.41 -3.50 16.50
C HIS A 207 -9.45 -3.24 15.41
N TYR A 208 -9.19 -3.68 14.18
CA TYR A 208 -10.16 -3.58 13.10
C TYR A 208 -11.42 -4.44 13.37
N LYS A 209 -11.22 -5.71 13.73
CA LYS A 209 -12.31 -6.68 13.96
C LYS A 209 -13.24 -6.29 15.12
N SER A 210 -12.76 -5.56 16.12
CA SER A 210 -13.61 -5.12 17.23
C SER A 210 -14.61 -4.04 16.83
N GLN A 211 -14.44 -3.39 15.68
CA GLN A 211 -15.25 -2.26 15.23
C GLN A 211 -15.96 -2.52 13.91
N HIS A 212 -15.40 -3.39 13.06
CA HIS A 212 -15.89 -3.65 11.71
C HIS A 212 -16.06 -5.15 11.45
N ASP A 213 -16.97 -5.50 10.54
CA ASP A 213 -17.07 -6.87 10.03
C ASP A 213 -15.87 -7.16 9.10
N LEU A 214 -15.32 -8.38 9.22
CA LEU A 214 -14.25 -8.85 8.34
C LEU A 214 -14.66 -8.96 6.87
N ARG A 215 -15.97 -8.89 6.57
CA ARG A 215 -16.49 -8.80 5.20
C ARG A 215 -16.16 -7.48 4.50
N GLN A 216 -15.89 -6.43 5.26
CA GLN A 216 -15.57 -5.09 4.72
C GLN A 216 -14.07 -4.86 4.56
N VAL A 217 -13.30 -5.93 4.66
CA VAL A 217 -11.85 -5.85 4.66
C VAL A 217 -11.34 -5.60 3.24
N PRO A 218 -10.46 -4.61 3.03
CA PRO A 218 -9.82 -4.35 1.74
C PRO A 218 -9.15 -5.59 1.14
N ILE A 219 -9.15 -5.70 -0.19
CA ILE A 219 -8.55 -6.83 -0.94
C ILE A 219 -7.10 -7.11 -0.54
N ILE A 220 -6.38 -6.10 -0.04
CA ILE A 220 -4.99 -6.18 0.45
C ILE A 220 -4.82 -7.16 1.62
N PHE A 221 -5.89 -7.52 2.33
CA PHE A 221 -5.85 -8.44 3.47
C PHE A 221 -5.99 -9.92 3.06
N VAL A 222 -6.37 -10.21 1.82
CA VAL A 222 -6.55 -11.58 1.31
C VAL A 222 -5.28 -12.45 1.35
N PRO A 223 -4.03 -11.92 1.22
CA PRO A 223 -2.83 -12.75 1.37
C PRO A 223 -2.64 -13.32 2.78
N ALA A 224 -3.25 -12.72 3.81
CA ALA A 224 -3.10 -13.16 5.20
C ALA A 224 -4.01 -14.35 5.57
N GLN A 225 -5.11 -14.58 4.83
CA GLN A 225 -6.04 -15.66 5.16
C GLN A 225 -5.73 -17.00 4.49
N ARG A 226 -4.99 -17.03 3.36
CA ARG A 226 -4.78 -18.28 2.61
C ARG A 226 -3.66 -19.20 3.13
N ARG A 227 -2.98 -18.86 4.23
CA ARG A 227 -1.95 -19.76 4.83
C ARG A 227 -2.42 -20.56 6.03
N GLN A 228 -3.64 -20.39 6.53
CA GLN A 228 -4.17 -21.22 7.62
C GLN A 228 -4.95 -22.47 7.16
N THR A 229 -5.09 -22.71 5.86
CA THR A 229 -5.82 -23.88 5.32
C THR A 229 -4.96 -24.94 4.62
N PHE A 230 -3.62 -24.85 4.69
CA PHE A 230 -2.72 -25.84 4.07
C PHE A 230 -1.74 -26.52 5.03
N GLN A 231 -2.10 -26.64 6.31
CA GLN A 231 -1.42 -27.54 7.25
C GLN A 231 -2.42 -28.34 8.06
N PHE A 232 -3.28 -29.12 7.40
CA PHE A 232 -3.89 -30.35 7.94
C PHE A 232 -4.44 -31.17 6.75
N ALA A 233 -3.55 -31.78 5.98
CA ALA A 233 -3.86 -32.95 5.15
C ALA A 233 -2.54 -33.64 4.77
N SER A 234 -2.49 -34.94 5.09
CA SER A 234 -1.43 -35.95 4.93
C SER A 234 -0.12 -35.72 5.69
#